data_AF-A0A9W8YK90-F1
#
_entry.id   AF-A0A9W8YK90-F1
#
_cell.length_a   1.000
_cell.length_b   1.000
_cell.length_c   1.000
_cell.angle_alpha   90.00
_cell.angle_beta   90.00
_cell.angle_gamma   90.00
#
_symmetry.space_group_name_H-M   'P 1'
#
loop_
_entity.id
_entity.type
_entity.pdbx_description
1 polymer ?
#
loop_
_entity_poly.entity_id
_entity_poly.type
_entity_poly.pdbx_seq_one_letter_code
_entity_poly.pdbx_strand_id
1 'polypeptide(L)'
;MASALNTTSRGILYEICQWGVGTDIGTWASAIAGSWRISNDIYNAWRSIWRITNQVVPYYKHTGVGAYADMDMLIVGLNALSEEEERFHFGMWAIQKSPLTIGAPMDTTLTPATSLEILKNTEVIAINQDSLGKKARLVRRYTTEQYDVWLGELSGSRLVLGLANWYNGSQSVTVNLPADLGIASASARDVWAAESVGTLSDSYTTTLAGHELRLLVLSDVVNATSGIQESSQYYTAATDATLSGNAVVVTCASGQCLPSGNKVGNIGQGQSAAAVTFSDVSASSAGTKLLGVDFINYDVALDTAWELGDNTRNMTIAVNQSNGTRFAFPISGGDWYDSGRLYVYVDGFTAGEENEVVFTSYGDAVTWAPDLVGFEIYEVN
;
A
#
# COMPACT_ATOMS: atom_id res chain seq x y z
N MET A 1 -29.38 -12.32 -0.86
CA MET A 1 -29.03 -12.68 0.53
C MET A 1 -29.15 -11.48 1.46
N ALA A 2 -28.35 -10.42 1.29
CA ALA A 2 -28.37 -9.22 2.14
C ALA A 2 -29.79 -8.68 2.44
N SER A 3 -30.63 -8.49 1.42
CA SER A 3 -32.02 -8.03 1.60
C SER A 3 -32.85 -8.93 2.50
N ALA A 4 -32.63 -10.26 2.48
CA ALA A 4 -33.35 -11.20 3.33
C ALA A 4 -32.82 -11.20 4.78
N LEU A 5 -31.53 -10.94 4.99
CA LEU A 5 -30.97 -10.80 6.34
C LEU A 5 -31.49 -9.52 7.02
N ASN A 6 -31.62 -8.43 6.26
CA ASN A 6 -32.14 -7.14 6.75
C ASN A 6 -33.61 -7.17 7.16
N THR A 7 -34.40 -8.17 6.74
CA THR A 7 -35.80 -8.31 7.18
C THR A 7 -35.94 -9.08 8.49
N THR A 8 -34.86 -9.68 9.01
CA THR A 8 -34.88 -10.40 10.28
C THR A 8 -34.81 -9.44 11.46
N SER A 9 -35.46 -9.77 12.58
CA SER A 9 -35.44 -8.94 13.78
C SER A 9 -34.14 -9.02 14.58
N ARG A 10 -33.22 -9.92 14.20
CA ARG A 10 -31.90 -10.09 14.81
C ARG A 10 -30.85 -9.48 13.89
N GLY A 11 -29.99 -8.62 14.40
CA GLY A 11 -28.81 -8.18 13.63
C GLY A 11 -27.96 -9.38 13.23
N ILE A 12 -27.72 -9.55 11.93
CA ILE A 12 -26.85 -10.59 11.38
C ILE A 12 -25.75 -9.88 10.61
N LEU A 13 -24.50 -10.08 11.04
CA LEU A 13 -23.33 -9.66 10.27
C LEU A 13 -23.27 -10.53 9.01
N TYR A 14 -23.26 -9.89 7.84
CA TYR A 14 -23.11 -10.57 6.56
C TYR A 14 -21.68 -10.38 6.06
N GLU A 15 -20.96 -11.49 5.95
CA GLU A 15 -19.58 -11.56 5.47
C GLU A 15 -19.58 -12.29 4.12
N ILE A 16 -19.13 -11.63 3.06
CA ILE A 16 -19.07 -12.23 1.73
C ILE A 16 -17.73 -12.93 1.57
N CYS A 17 -17.75 -14.21 1.21
CA CYS A 17 -16.54 -14.99 0.90
C CYS A 17 -16.61 -15.54 -0.54
N GLN A 18 -15.89 -14.86 -1.42
CA GLN A 18 -15.78 -15.05 -2.86
C GLN A 18 -14.31 -14.92 -3.31
N TRP A 19 -13.39 -14.97 -2.36
CA TRP A 19 -11.93 -14.99 -2.57
C TRP A 19 -11.34 -13.79 -3.32
N GLY A 20 -12.03 -12.64 -3.33
CA GLY A 20 -11.61 -11.51 -4.16
C GLY A 20 -11.79 -11.73 -5.66
N VAL A 21 -12.59 -12.73 -6.07
CA VAL A 21 -12.92 -12.98 -7.49
C VAL A 21 -14.05 -12.07 -7.94
N GLY A 22 -13.86 -11.41 -9.09
CA GLY A 22 -14.83 -10.50 -9.70
C GLY A 22 -14.16 -9.23 -10.20
N THR A 23 -14.95 -8.22 -10.55
CA THR A 23 -14.49 -6.83 -10.78
C THR A 23 -15.22 -5.92 -9.79
N ASP A 24 -14.60 -4.80 -9.45
CA ASP A 24 -15.19 -3.73 -8.63
C ASP A 24 -15.77 -4.21 -7.29
N ILE A 25 -15.13 -5.22 -6.69
CA ILE A 25 -15.61 -5.89 -5.48
C ILE A 25 -15.88 -4.90 -4.36
N GLY A 26 -14.96 -3.97 -4.13
CA GLY A 26 -15.12 -2.92 -3.12
C GLY A 26 -16.37 -2.06 -3.36
N THR A 27 -16.74 -1.80 -4.61
CA THR A 27 -17.89 -0.96 -4.97
C THR A 27 -19.22 -1.64 -4.63
N TRP A 28 -19.45 -2.87 -5.09
CA TRP A 28 -20.74 -3.52 -4.89
C TRP A 28 -20.83 -4.24 -3.54
N ALA A 29 -19.74 -4.79 -3.00
CA ALA A 29 -19.78 -5.57 -1.77
C ALA A 29 -19.94 -4.68 -0.53
N SER A 30 -19.27 -3.52 -0.49
CA SER A 30 -19.39 -2.55 0.61
C SER A 30 -20.81 -2.02 0.78
N ALA A 31 -21.61 -2.00 -0.28
CA ALA A 31 -23.00 -1.55 -0.24
C ALA A 31 -23.96 -2.58 0.38
N ILE A 32 -23.56 -3.85 0.51
CA ILE A 32 -24.47 -4.94 0.88
C ILE A 32 -23.99 -5.83 2.03
N ALA A 33 -22.73 -5.72 2.45
CA ALA A 33 -22.12 -6.60 3.43
C ALA A 33 -21.31 -5.84 4.48
N GLY A 34 -21.26 -6.39 5.70
CA GLY A 34 -20.45 -5.86 6.78
C GLY A 34 -18.95 -6.05 6.51
N SER A 35 -18.60 -7.14 5.84
CA SER A 35 -17.27 -7.38 5.31
C SER A 35 -17.30 -8.20 4.03
N TRP A 36 -16.22 -8.15 3.25
CA TRP A 36 -16.05 -8.94 2.03
C TRP A 36 -14.61 -9.38 1.85
N ARG A 37 -14.40 -10.67 1.58
CA ARG A 37 -13.09 -11.25 1.32
C ARG A 37 -12.48 -10.59 0.08
N ILE A 38 -11.27 -10.07 0.25
CA ILE A 38 -10.56 -9.38 -0.83
C ILE A 38 -9.55 -10.24 -1.57
N SER A 39 -9.20 -11.42 -1.04
CA SER A 39 -8.15 -12.30 -1.57
C SER A 39 -8.49 -13.78 -1.43
N ASN A 40 -7.76 -14.65 -2.16
CA ASN A 40 -7.67 -16.07 -1.82
C ASN A 40 -7.19 -16.26 -0.39
N ASP A 41 -7.37 -17.49 0.08
CA ASP A 41 -7.09 -17.89 1.45
C ASP A 41 -5.68 -17.49 1.88
N ILE A 42 -5.60 -16.93 3.08
CA ILE A 42 -4.34 -16.87 3.80
C ILE A 42 -3.88 -18.30 4.12
N TYR A 43 -2.57 -18.51 4.17
CA TYR A 43 -1.99 -19.79 4.57
C TYR A 43 -0.73 -19.54 5.40
N ASN A 44 -0.29 -20.59 6.09
CA ASN A 44 0.78 -20.61 7.09
C ASN A 44 2.17 -20.31 6.51
N ALA A 45 2.37 -19.11 5.97
CA ALA A 45 3.64 -18.61 5.45
C ALA A 45 3.65 -17.08 5.40
N TRP A 46 4.77 -16.46 5.81
CA TRP A 46 4.99 -15.01 5.75
C TRP A 46 4.61 -14.35 4.41
N ARG A 47 4.92 -15.01 3.29
CA ARG A 47 4.59 -14.52 1.95
C ARG A 47 3.10 -14.25 1.72
N SER A 48 2.20 -14.94 2.43
CA SER A 48 0.76 -14.69 2.30
C SER A 48 0.37 -13.32 2.88
N ILE A 49 1.05 -12.86 3.94
CA ILE A 49 0.86 -11.53 4.54
C ILE A 49 1.25 -10.43 3.55
N TRP A 50 2.41 -10.55 2.90
CA TRP A 50 2.86 -9.61 1.86
C TRP A 50 1.86 -9.55 0.69
N ARG A 51 1.47 -10.71 0.15
CA ARG A 51 0.50 -10.83 -0.95
C ARG A 51 -0.82 -10.13 -0.63
N ILE A 52 -1.41 -10.40 0.53
CA ILE A 52 -2.70 -9.83 0.95
C ILE A 52 -2.57 -8.33 1.23
N THR A 53 -1.43 -7.89 1.79
CA THR A 53 -1.15 -6.47 2.01
C THR A 53 -1.07 -5.67 0.70
N ASN A 54 -0.53 -6.25 -0.37
CA ASN A 54 -0.55 -5.60 -1.70
C ASN A 54 -1.94 -5.60 -2.34
N GLN A 55 -2.82 -6.54 -1.98
CA GLN A 55 -4.20 -6.58 -2.49
C GLN A 55 -5.13 -5.61 -1.77
N VAL A 56 -4.87 -5.32 -0.50
CA VAL A 56 -5.75 -4.44 0.30
C VAL A 56 -5.57 -2.97 -0.03
N VAL A 57 -4.43 -2.56 -0.62
CA VAL A 57 -4.07 -1.16 -0.91
C VAL A 57 -5.24 -0.29 -1.42
N PRO A 58 -5.98 -0.66 -2.50
CA PRO A 58 -7.01 0.20 -3.07
C PRO A 58 -8.27 0.31 -2.22
N TYR A 59 -8.49 -0.60 -1.28
CA TYR A 59 -9.75 -0.67 -0.52
C TYR A 59 -9.94 0.49 0.46
N TYR A 60 -9.00 1.43 0.61
CA TYR A 60 -9.26 2.67 1.36
C TYR A 60 -10.42 3.48 0.76
N LYS A 61 -10.71 3.29 -0.54
CA LYS A 61 -11.86 3.88 -1.25
C LYS A 61 -13.21 3.36 -0.77
N HIS A 62 -13.25 2.16 -0.16
CA HIS A 62 -14.48 1.42 0.11
C HIS A 62 -14.65 1.03 1.58
N THR A 63 -13.56 0.97 2.35
CA THR A 63 -13.59 0.66 3.77
C THR A 63 -14.15 1.84 4.56
N GLY A 64 -15.14 1.57 5.41
CA GLY A 64 -15.75 2.53 6.32
C GLY A 64 -16.61 1.85 7.37
N VAL A 65 -17.25 2.65 8.22
CA VAL A 65 -18.10 2.12 9.31
C VAL A 65 -19.18 1.20 8.74
N GLY A 66 -19.11 -0.08 9.11
CA GLY A 66 -20.06 -1.10 8.67
C GLY A 66 -19.75 -1.73 7.31
N ALA A 67 -18.58 -1.47 6.72
CA ALA A 67 -18.14 -2.01 5.46
C ALA A 67 -16.61 -2.19 5.46
N TYR A 68 -16.12 -3.42 5.66
CA TYR A 68 -14.70 -3.70 5.83
C TYR A 68 -14.16 -4.71 4.80
N ALA A 69 -13.07 -4.35 4.13
CA ALA A 69 -12.26 -5.29 3.36
C ALA A 69 -11.71 -6.37 4.29
N ASP A 70 -12.09 -7.62 4.04
CA ASP A 70 -11.68 -8.79 4.82
C ASP A 70 -10.43 -9.44 4.22
N MET A 71 -9.33 -9.30 4.95
CA MET A 71 -8.01 -9.85 4.64
C MET A 71 -7.86 -11.33 5.04
N ASP A 72 -8.96 -12.00 5.39
CA ASP A 72 -9.05 -13.38 5.87
C ASP A 72 -8.61 -13.55 7.34
N MET A 73 -8.83 -14.77 7.87
CA MET A 73 -8.61 -15.12 9.27
C MET A 73 -7.15 -14.94 9.72
N LEU A 74 -6.96 -14.73 11.02
CA LEU A 74 -5.63 -14.63 11.63
C LEU A 74 -4.95 -15.99 11.72
N ILE A 75 -3.68 -16.05 11.33
CA ILE A 75 -2.79 -17.23 11.51
C ILE A 75 -1.88 -17.11 12.76
N VAL A 76 -2.09 -16.08 13.58
CA VAL A 76 -1.43 -15.90 14.89
C VAL A 76 -1.75 -17.08 15.80
N GLY A 77 -0.73 -17.72 16.37
CA GLY A 77 -0.88 -18.86 17.28
C GLY A 77 -0.92 -20.22 16.58
N LEU A 78 -0.75 -20.27 15.26
CA LEU A 78 -0.68 -21.52 14.49
C LEU A 78 0.74 -22.13 14.42
N ASN A 79 1.72 -21.54 15.12
CA ASN A 79 3.14 -21.91 15.02
C ASN A 79 3.69 -21.86 13.58
N ALA A 80 3.14 -20.96 12.76
CA ALA A 80 3.49 -20.78 11.35
C ALA A 80 4.45 -19.60 11.10
N LEU A 81 4.51 -18.67 12.06
CA LEU A 81 5.22 -17.41 12.00
C LEU A 81 6.08 -17.27 13.26
N SER A 82 7.16 -16.51 13.18
CA SER A 82 7.85 -16.00 14.35
C SER A 82 6.96 -15.03 15.13
N GLU A 83 7.28 -14.79 16.41
CA GLU A 83 6.54 -13.83 17.24
C GLU A 83 6.50 -12.42 16.62
N GLU A 84 7.58 -12.01 15.96
CA GLU A 84 7.67 -10.71 15.30
C GLU A 84 6.77 -10.64 14.06
N GLU A 85 6.76 -11.70 13.25
CA GLU A 85 5.82 -11.83 12.12
C GLU A 85 4.36 -11.93 12.58
N GLU A 86 4.07 -12.52 13.75
CA GLU A 86 2.73 -12.54 14.34
C GLU A 86 2.28 -11.14 14.78
N ARG A 87 3.17 -10.34 15.41
CA ARG A 87 2.91 -8.92 15.72
C ARG A 87 2.65 -8.15 14.44
N PHE A 88 3.49 -8.34 13.42
CA PHE A 88 3.30 -7.70 12.11
C PHE A 88 1.94 -8.04 11.52
N HIS A 89 1.60 -9.33 11.46
CA HIS A 89 0.34 -9.80 10.90
C HIS A 89 -0.87 -9.19 11.63
N PHE A 90 -0.89 -9.27 12.96
CA PHE A 90 -1.97 -8.71 13.76
C PHE A 90 -2.09 -7.18 13.61
N GLY A 91 -0.95 -6.48 13.66
CA GLY A 91 -0.89 -5.03 13.49
C GLY A 91 -1.31 -4.57 12.10
N MET A 92 -0.89 -5.27 11.04
CA MET A 92 -1.27 -4.94 9.67
C MET A 92 -2.78 -5.11 9.47
N TRP A 93 -3.37 -6.22 9.95
CA TRP A 93 -4.83 -6.40 9.91
C TRP A 93 -5.56 -5.32 10.71
N ALA A 94 -4.98 -4.91 11.86
CA ALA A 94 -5.55 -3.87 12.70
C ALA A 94 -5.60 -2.50 12.01
N ILE A 95 -4.49 -2.02 11.43
CA ILE A 95 -4.48 -0.72 10.74
C ILE A 95 -5.32 -0.73 9.45
N GLN A 96 -5.54 -1.91 8.85
CA GLN A 96 -6.38 -2.08 7.67
C GLN A 96 -7.87 -2.22 7.99
N LYS A 97 -8.25 -2.27 9.28
CA LYS A 97 -9.62 -2.49 9.77
C LYS A 97 -10.24 -3.82 9.30
N SER A 98 -9.40 -4.81 8.97
CA SER A 98 -9.88 -6.15 8.66
C SER A 98 -10.53 -6.77 9.90
N PRO A 99 -11.54 -7.65 9.75
CA PRO A 99 -11.96 -8.51 10.85
C PRO A 99 -10.78 -9.23 11.50
N LEU A 100 -10.73 -9.22 12.83
CA LEU A 100 -9.71 -9.92 13.62
C LEU A 100 -10.24 -11.32 14.02
N THR A 101 -10.54 -12.14 13.02
CA THR A 101 -11.11 -13.49 13.22
C THR A 101 -10.01 -14.48 13.56
N ILE A 102 -10.00 -14.99 14.79
CA ILE A 102 -8.94 -15.89 15.28
C ILE A 102 -9.05 -17.27 14.60
N GLY A 103 -7.98 -17.69 13.91
CA GLY A 103 -7.87 -19.04 13.33
C GLY A 103 -7.24 -20.09 14.24
N ALA A 104 -6.61 -19.68 15.36
CA ALA A 104 -5.96 -20.60 16.29
C ALA A 104 -6.94 -21.34 17.22
N PRO A 105 -6.57 -22.53 17.73
CA PRO A 105 -7.34 -23.18 18.80
C PRO A 105 -7.39 -22.32 20.06
N MET A 106 -8.58 -22.06 20.61
CA MET A 106 -8.74 -21.36 21.90
C MET A 106 -8.50 -22.29 23.09
N ASP A 107 -7.36 -22.98 23.06
CA ASP A 107 -6.84 -23.86 24.09
C ASP A 107 -5.41 -23.42 24.43
N THR A 108 -5.18 -23.03 25.68
CA THR A 108 -3.87 -22.54 26.16
C THR A 108 -2.78 -23.61 26.16
N THR A 109 -3.13 -24.88 25.96
CA THR A 109 -2.17 -25.98 25.78
C THR A 109 -1.71 -26.14 24.33
N LEU A 110 -2.46 -25.59 23.37
CA LEU A 110 -2.17 -25.67 21.93
C LEU A 110 -1.64 -24.36 21.36
N THR A 111 -2.12 -23.22 21.88
CA THR A 111 -1.74 -21.89 21.39
C THR A 111 -0.68 -21.27 22.29
N PRO A 112 0.46 -20.79 21.74
CA PRO A 112 1.52 -20.16 22.52
C PRO A 112 1.03 -18.97 23.35
N ALA A 113 1.58 -18.81 24.56
CA ALA A 113 1.21 -17.71 25.44
C ALA A 113 1.50 -16.33 24.82
N THR A 114 2.62 -16.20 24.10
CA THR A 114 3.02 -14.96 23.41
C THR A 114 2.04 -14.62 22.28
N SER A 115 1.56 -15.61 21.51
CA SER A 115 0.50 -15.42 20.52
C SER A 115 -0.80 -14.93 21.16
N LEU A 116 -1.18 -15.47 22.33
CA LEU A 116 -2.35 -14.99 23.08
C LEU A 116 -2.16 -13.55 23.58
N GLU A 117 -0.95 -13.17 23.97
CA GLU A 117 -0.64 -11.78 24.35
C GLU A 117 -0.79 -10.83 23.16
N ILE A 118 -0.33 -11.21 21.97
CA ILE A 118 -0.53 -10.46 20.72
C ILE A 118 -2.04 -10.27 20.46
N LEU A 119 -2.81 -11.37 20.49
CA LEU A 119 -4.27 -11.35 20.25
C LEU A 119 -5.06 -10.53 21.29
N LYS A 120 -4.48 -10.29 22.48
CA LYS A 120 -5.09 -9.51 23.57
C LYS A 120 -4.56 -8.08 23.66
N ASN A 121 -3.66 -7.64 22.78
CA ASN A 121 -3.11 -6.29 22.86
C ASN A 121 -4.22 -5.24 22.64
N THR A 122 -4.61 -4.58 23.72
CA THR A 122 -5.75 -3.66 23.74
C THR A 122 -5.50 -2.38 22.93
N GLU A 123 -4.25 -1.95 22.79
CA GLU A 123 -3.93 -0.74 22.01
C GLU A 123 -4.01 -1.00 20.50
N VAL A 124 -3.53 -2.17 20.05
CA VAL A 124 -3.67 -2.61 18.65
C VAL A 124 -5.14 -2.89 18.31
N ILE A 125 -5.89 -3.53 19.21
CA ILE A 125 -7.34 -3.72 19.06
C ILE A 125 -8.06 -2.36 19.01
N ALA A 126 -7.67 -1.37 19.83
CA ALA A 126 -8.27 -0.05 19.81
C ALA A 126 -8.02 0.68 18.48
N ILE A 127 -6.88 0.45 17.82
CA ILE A 127 -6.66 0.90 16.45
C ILE A 127 -7.66 0.22 15.52
N ASN A 128 -7.78 -1.11 15.54
CA ASN A 128 -8.73 -1.83 14.68
C ASN A 128 -10.18 -1.37 14.86
N GLN A 129 -10.60 -1.18 16.11
CA GLN A 129 -11.96 -0.84 16.52
C GLN A 129 -12.23 0.68 16.58
N ASP A 130 -11.30 1.51 16.08
CA ASP A 130 -11.47 2.96 16.09
C ASP A 130 -12.73 3.39 15.33
N SER A 131 -13.51 4.30 15.94
CA SER A 131 -14.85 4.67 15.49
C SER A 131 -14.89 5.43 14.16
N LEU A 132 -13.76 5.93 13.64
CA LEU A 132 -13.73 6.48 12.28
C LEU A 132 -13.86 5.40 11.20
N GLY A 133 -13.50 4.15 11.49
CA GLY A 133 -13.52 3.05 10.52
C GLY A 133 -12.60 3.26 9.31
N LYS A 134 -11.71 4.24 9.34
CA LYS A 134 -10.78 4.56 8.24
C LYS A 134 -9.51 3.74 8.33
N LYS A 135 -9.22 2.94 7.31
CA LYS A 135 -7.96 2.19 7.23
C LYS A 135 -6.76 3.08 6.90
N ALA A 136 -5.58 2.59 7.27
CA ALA A 136 -4.32 3.19 6.84
C ALA A 136 -4.08 3.04 5.34
N ARG A 137 -3.47 4.06 4.75
CA ARG A 137 -3.05 4.11 3.34
C ARG A 137 -1.54 3.89 3.26
N LEU A 138 -1.09 3.23 2.20
CA LEU A 138 0.33 3.16 1.87
C LEU A 138 0.78 4.55 1.43
N VAL A 139 1.59 5.21 2.26
CA VAL A 139 2.09 6.57 2.01
C VAL A 139 3.39 6.52 1.21
N ARG A 140 4.25 5.56 1.53
CA ARG A 140 5.55 5.42 0.88
C ARG A 140 5.97 3.97 0.79
N ARG A 141 6.63 3.62 -0.30
CA ARG A 141 7.26 2.31 -0.52
C ARG A 141 8.72 2.47 -0.90
N TYR A 142 9.59 1.82 -0.14
CA TYR A 142 11.02 1.71 -0.40
C TYR A 142 11.30 0.29 -0.89
N THR A 143 11.15 0.08 -2.20
CA THR A 143 11.19 -1.29 -2.79
C THR A 143 12.56 -1.94 -2.64
N THR A 144 13.64 -1.17 -2.79
CA THR A 144 15.02 -1.68 -2.70
C THR A 144 15.39 -2.03 -1.26
N GLU A 145 15.02 -1.16 -0.33
CA GLU A 145 15.28 -1.30 1.11
C GLU A 145 14.27 -2.24 1.79
N GLN A 146 13.15 -2.56 1.12
CA GLN A 146 12.10 -3.46 1.59
C GLN A 146 11.42 -2.96 2.87
N TYR A 147 10.98 -1.70 2.90
CA TYR A 147 10.08 -1.21 3.94
C TYR A 147 9.00 -0.29 3.38
N ASP A 148 7.86 -0.25 4.09
CA ASP A 148 6.71 0.59 3.74
C ASP A 148 6.34 1.52 4.91
N VAL A 149 5.80 2.69 4.58
CA VAL A 149 5.24 3.65 5.53
C VAL A 149 3.73 3.73 5.30
N TRP A 150 2.96 3.49 6.36
CA TRP A 150 1.50 3.52 6.37
C TRP A 150 0.99 4.61 7.30
N LEU A 151 -0.04 5.34 6.88
CA LEU A 151 -0.67 6.37 7.72
C LEU A 151 -2.19 6.25 7.63
N GLY A 152 -2.87 6.27 8.76
CA GLY A 152 -4.33 6.21 8.84
C GLY A 152 -4.88 7.18 9.87
N GLU A 153 -6.05 7.75 9.58
CA GLU A 153 -6.77 8.60 10.54
C GLU A 153 -7.46 7.77 11.62
N LEU A 154 -7.41 8.26 12.85
CA LEU A 154 -8.12 7.73 14.01
C LEU A 154 -8.99 8.82 14.64
N SER A 155 -10.01 8.40 15.38
CA SER A 155 -10.92 9.28 16.09
C SER A 155 -10.18 10.22 17.05
N GLY A 156 -10.70 11.44 17.22
CA GLY A 156 -10.10 12.47 18.08
C GLY A 156 -8.86 13.13 17.46
N SER A 157 -8.82 13.29 16.14
CA SER A 157 -7.71 13.94 15.41
C SER A 157 -6.36 13.27 15.65
N ARG A 158 -6.37 11.96 15.88
CA ARG A 158 -5.18 11.12 16.01
C ARG A 158 -4.87 10.46 14.68
N LEU A 159 -3.64 9.96 14.54
CA LEU A 159 -3.22 9.14 13.41
C LEU A 159 -2.61 7.83 13.92
N VAL A 160 -2.61 6.79 13.09
CA VAL A 160 -1.73 5.63 13.24
C VAL A 160 -0.66 5.68 12.16
N LEU A 161 0.61 5.64 12.56
CA LEU A 161 1.78 5.51 11.71
C LEU A 161 2.32 4.08 11.84
N GLY A 162 2.36 3.36 10.72
CA GLY A 162 2.95 2.02 10.64
C GLY A 162 4.24 2.03 9.84
N LEU A 163 5.34 1.58 10.46
CA LEU A 163 6.62 1.37 9.78
C LEU A 163 6.84 -0.13 9.63
N ALA A 164 6.70 -0.62 8.41
CA ALA A 164 6.69 -2.04 8.08
C ALA A 164 8.04 -2.46 7.50
N ASN A 165 8.85 -3.20 8.24
CA ASN A 165 10.09 -3.80 7.74
C ASN A 165 9.80 -5.15 7.08
N TRP A 166 9.84 -5.22 5.76
CA TRP A 166 9.68 -6.48 5.01
C TRP A 166 11.00 -7.24 4.83
N TYR A 167 12.14 -6.59 5.11
CA TYR A 167 13.46 -7.22 5.06
C TYR A 167 13.60 -8.28 6.15
N ASN A 168 14.35 -9.35 5.85
CA ASN A 168 14.61 -10.44 6.78
C ASN A 168 15.57 -10.06 7.91
N GLY A 169 16.27 -8.93 7.78
CA GLY A 169 17.23 -8.43 8.74
C GLY A 169 16.75 -7.16 9.44
N SER A 170 17.46 -6.82 10.52
CA SER A 170 17.27 -5.52 11.16
C SER A 170 17.78 -4.39 10.26
N GLN A 171 17.04 -3.28 10.20
CA GLN A 171 17.45 -2.10 9.45
C GLN A 171 16.97 -0.80 10.11
N SER A 172 17.70 0.28 9.84
CA SER A 172 17.30 1.64 10.21
C SER A 172 16.30 2.17 9.19
N VAL A 173 15.11 2.57 9.65
CA VAL A 173 14.09 3.22 8.82
C VAL A 173 13.97 4.68 9.23
N THR A 174 13.74 5.56 8.26
CA THR A 174 13.57 6.99 8.51
C THR A 174 12.32 7.49 7.80
N VAL A 175 11.53 8.30 8.52
CA VAL A 175 10.38 9.01 7.95
C VAL A 175 10.59 10.50 8.16
N ASN A 176 10.50 11.27 7.09
CA ASN A 176 10.49 12.73 7.16
C ASN A 176 9.04 13.19 7.43
N LEU A 177 8.80 13.82 8.59
CA LEU A 177 7.45 14.14 9.02
C LEU A 177 6.76 15.15 8.07
N PRO A 178 7.37 16.30 7.70
CA PRO A 178 6.75 17.21 6.74
C PRO A 178 6.63 16.63 5.33
N ALA A 179 7.70 16.05 4.80
CA ALA A 179 7.77 15.65 3.39
C ALA A 179 7.03 14.34 3.10
N ASP A 180 7.02 13.38 4.04
CA ASP A 180 6.32 12.11 3.83
C ASP A 180 4.91 12.12 4.42
N LEU A 181 4.67 12.83 5.53
CA LEU A 181 3.39 12.77 6.26
C LEU A 181 2.59 14.07 6.26
N GLY A 182 3.18 15.21 5.86
CA GLY A 182 2.54 16.53 5.99
C GLY A 182 2.44 17.03 7.44
N ILE A 183 3.26 16.50 8.35
CA ILE A 183 3.20 16.76 9.80
C ILE A 183 4.42 17.60 10.21
N ALA A 184 4.24 18.69 10.94
CA ALA A 184 5.34 19.43 11.56
C ALA A 184 5.80 18.75 12.86
N SER A 185 4.84 18.37 13.70
CA SER A 185 5.12 17.65 14.94
C SER A 185 3.91 16.86 15.43
N ALA A 186 4.17 15.81 16.22
CA ALA A 186 3.13 15.05 16.91
C ALA A 186 3.70 14.34 18.14
N SER A 187 2.89 14.18 19.19
CA SER A 187 3.20 13.25 20.28
C SER A 187 3.02 11.82 19.79
N ALA A 188 3.98 10.93 20.07
CA ALA A 188 3.94 9.54 19.61
C ALA A 188 3.95 8.54 20.77
N ARG A 189 3.11 7.52 20.66
CA ARG A 189 3.05 6.36 21.55
C ARG A 189 3.23 5.08 20.76
N ASP A 190 4.17 4.25 21.18
CA ASP A 190 4.36 2.89 20.66
C ASP A 190 3.39 1.93 21.34
N VAL A 191 2.52 1.31 20.55
CA VAL A 191 1.45 0.42 21.04
C VAL A 191 1.91 -1.00 21.36
N TRP A 192 3.07 -1.42 20.85
CA TRP A 192 3.66 -2.71 21.20
C TRP A 192 4.45 -2.61 22.51
N ALA A 193 5.22 -1.53 22.66
CA ALA A 193 5.95 -1.26 23.90
C ALA A 193 5.05 -0.70 25.01
N ALA A 194 3.86 -0.19 24.67
CA ALA A 194 2.98 0.56 25.56
C ALA A 194 3.67 1.79 26.19
N GLU A 195 4.57 2.43 25.43
CA GLU A 195 5.45 3.50 25.89
C GLU A 195 5.30 4.78 25.06
N SER A 196 5.49 5.93 25.72
CA SER A 196 5.58 7.21 25.02
C SER A 196 6.95 7.34 24.36
N VAL A 197 6.98 7.60 23.06
CA VAL A 197 8.19 7.91 22.29
C VAL A 197 8.59 9.38 22.43
N GLY A 198 7.67 10.22 22.89
CA GLY A 198 7.85 11.68 23.02
C GLY A 198 7.27 12.43 21.82
N THR A 199 7.70 13.68 21.64
CA THR A 199 7.28 14.50 20.49
C THR A 199 8.22 14.26 19.31
N LEU A 200 7.66 13.86 18.19
CA LEU A 200 8.36 13.75 16.91
C LEU A 200 8.30 15.10 16.19
N SER A 201 9.41 15.53 15.60
CA SER A 201 9.51 16.68 14.69
C SER A 201 10.57 16.38 13.62
N ASP A 202 10.50 17.06 12.48
CA ASP A 202 11.44 16.98 11.35
C ASP A 202 11.54 15.58 10.72
N SER A 203 12.21 14.63 11.39
CA SER A 203 12.33 13.23 10.98
C SER A 203 12.30 12.29 12.18
N TYR A 204 11.72 11.11 11.99
CA TYR A 204 11.80 10.02 12.95
C TYR A 204 12.61 8.86 12.36
N THR A 205 13.72 8.51 13.02
CA THR A 205 14.57 7.38 12.67
C THR A 205 14.53 6.34 13.78
N THR A 206 14.32 5.08 13.42
CA THR A 206 14.33 3.96 14.37
C THR A 206 14.89 2.71 13.70
N THR A 207 15.42 1.80 14.52
CA THR A 207 15.87 0.49 14.05
C THR A 207 14.75 -0.52 14.26
N LEU A 208 14.33 -1.17 13.17
CA LEU A 208 13.35 -2.24 13.19
C LEU A 208 14.07 -3.59 13.10
N ALA A 209 13.60 -4.59 13.84
CA ALA A 209 14.01 -5.99 13.63
C ALA A 209 13.48 -6.51 12.28
N GLY A 210 14.02 -7.63 11.80
CA GLY A 210 13.49 -8.29 10.61
C GLY A 210 12.02 -8.63 10.81
N HIS A 211 11.19 -8.30 9.83
CA HIS A 211 9.73 -8.53 9.86
C HIS A 211 8.96 -7.78 10.96
N GLU A 212 9.54 -6.73 11.52
CA GLU A 212 8.87 -5.90 12.51
C GLU A 212 7.89 -4.89 11.86
N LEU A 213 6.73 -4.70 12.48
CA LEU A 213 5.81 -3.59 12.24
C LEU A 213 5.76 -2.68 13.47
N ARG A 214 6.45 -1.55 13.43
CA ARG A 214 6.31 -0.53 14.46
C ARG A 214 5.00 0.23 14.25
N LEU A 215 4.14 0.25 15.25
CA LEU A 215 2.89 1.00 15.24
C LEU A 215 2.96 2.14 16.26
N LEU A 216 2.86 3.37 15.76
CA LEU A 216 2.80 4.57 16.58
C LEU A 216 1.42 5.21 16.47
N VAL A 217 0.77 5.47 17.60
CA VAL A 217 -0.38 6.38 17.65
C VAL A 217 0.16 7.79 17.83
N LEU A 218 -0.18 8.66 16.88
CA LEU A 218 0.17 10.07 16.88
C LEU A 218 -1.00 10.90 17.42
N SER A 219 -0.75 11.76 18.41
CA SER A 219 -1.69 12.74 18.94
C SER A 219 -1.10 14.15 18.88
N ASP A 220 -1.93 15.15 19.16
CA ASP A 220 -1.52 16.57 19.15
C ASP A 220 -0.85 16.97 17.83
N VAL A 221 -1.38 16.44 16.73
CA VAL A 221 -0.79 16.58 15.40
C VAL A 221 -0.86 18.03 14.95
N VAL A 222 0.31 18.60 14.66
CA VAL A 222 0.47 19.91 14.04
C VAL A 222 0.83 19.69 12.58
N ASN A 223 0.01 20.20 11.66
CA ASN A 223 0.27 20.11 10.22
C ASN A 223 1.47 20.99 9.83
N ALA A 224 2.27 20.50 8.89
CA ALA A 224 3.38 21.26 8.35
C ALA A 224 2.90 22.39 7.42
N THR A 225 3.57 23.54 7.51
CA THR A 225 3.38 24.69 6.60
C THR A 225 4.61 24.97 5.73
N SER A 226 5.68 24.20 5.91
CA SER A 226 6.95 24.28 5.19
C SER A 226 7.57 22.88 5.20
N GLY A 227 8.47 22.59 4.26
CA GLY A 227 9.05 21.24 4.16
C GLY A 227 8.10 20.20 3.55
N ILE A 228 6.94 20.63 3.07
CA ILE A 228 5.94 19.76 2.43
C ILE A 228 6.27 19.58 0.95
N GLN A 229 5.94 18.40 0.44
CA GLN A 229 6.09 18.05 -0.96
C GLN A 229 4.91 18.65 -1.76
N GLU A 230 5.21 19.53 -2.71
CA GLU A 230 4.20 20.12 -3.60
C GLU A 230 4.41 19.65 -5.04
N SER A 231 3.31 19.34 -5.73
CA SER A 231 3.35 18.95 -7.13
C SER A 231 3.73 20.14 -7.99
N SER A 232 4.74 19.97 -8.84
CA SER A 232 5.16 21.00 -9.80
C SER A 232 4.37 20.91 -11.11
N GLN A 233 4.27 19.72 -11.68
CA GLN A 233 3.63 19.46 -12.98
C GLN A 233 3.19 17.99 -13.10
N TYR A 234 2.09 17.77 -13.82
CA TYR A 234 1.61 16.44 -14.22
C TYR A 234 2.05 16.13 -15.66
N TYR A 235 2.58 14.91 -15.87
CA TYR A 235 2.97 14.38 -17.17
C TYR A 235 2.08 13.18 -17.52
N THR A 236 1.29 13.32 -18.58
CA THR A 236 0.35 12.31 -19.07
C THR A 236 1.05 11.34 -20.01
N ALA A 237 1.03 10.05 -19.68
CA ALA A 237 1.72 9.02 -20.47
C ALA A 237 1.20 8.91 -21.91
N ALA A 238 -0.07 9.23 -22.15
CA ALA A 238 -0.69 9.13 -23.47
C ALA A 238 -0.34 10.27 -24.42
N THR A 239 0.01 11.47 -23.90
CA THR A 239 0.19 12.68 -24.72
C THR A 239 1.60 13.25 -24.64
N ASP A 240 2.28 13.06 -23.51
CA ASP A 240 3.55 13.73 -23.22
C ASP A 240 4.76 12.79 -23.39
N ALA A 241 4.50 11.48 -23.56
CA ALA A 241 5.55 10.47 -23.73
C ALA A 241 5.72 10.02 -25.19
N THR A 242 6.95 9.67 -25.54
CA THR A 242 7.28 8.88 -26.71
C THR A 242 7.27 7.40 -26.35
N LEU A 243 6.57 6.58 -27.15
CA LEU A 243 6.45 5.14 -26.93
C LEU A 243 7.40 4.37 -27.85
N SER A 244 7.97 3.27 -27.34
CA SER A 244 8.78 2.33 -28.11
C SER A 244 8.38 0.88 -27.86
N GLY A 245 8.84 -0.02 -28.74
CA GLY A 245 8.48 -1.45 -28.66
C GLY A 245 6.98 -1.66 -28.81
N ASN A 246 6.41 -2.47 -27.92
CA ASN A 246 4.98 -2.79 -27.92
C ASN A 246 4.10 -1.87 -27.05
N ALA A 247 4.67 -0.84 -26.40
CA ALA A 247 3.90 0.09 -25.59
C ALA A 247 2.80 0.75 -26.44
N VAL A 248 1.58 0.83 -25.90
CA VAL A 248 0.43 1.34 -26.65
C VAL A 248 -0.50 2.17 -25.77
N VAL A 249 -0.97 3.30 -26.31
CA VAL A 249 -2.00 4.12 -25.68
C VAL A 249 -3.35 3.40 -25.76
N VAL A 250 -4.04 3.35 -24.63
CA VAL A 250 -5.42 2.90 -24.49
C VAL A 250 -6.25 4.05 -23.95
N THR A 251 -7.23 4.49 -24.75
CA THR A 251 -8.23 5.46 -24.30
C THR A 251 -9.31 4.76 -23.48
N CYS A 252 -9.60 5.30 -22.30
CA CYS A 252 -10.55 4.70 -21.37
C CYS A 252 -11.93 5.38 -21.45
N ALA A 253 -12.95 4.75 -20.88
CA ALA A 253 -14.27 5.37 -20.80
C ALA A 253 -14.26 6.57 -19.85
N SER A 254 -15.31 7.39 -19.90
CA SER A 254 -15.47 8.52 -18.98
C SER A 254 -15.42 8.04 -17.52
N GLY A 255 -14.56 8.68 -16.71
CA GLY A 255 -14.36 8.33 -15.29
C GLY A 255 -13.34 7.22 -15.02
N GLN A 256 -12.72 6.65 -16.06
CA GLN A 256 -11.67 5.63 -15.94
C GLN A 256 -10.28 6.18 -16.23
N CYS A 257 -9.23 5.45 -15.81
CA CYS A 257 -7.83 5.80 -16.04
C CYS A 257 -7.50 7.24 -15.61
N LEU A 258 -8.04 7.63 -14.46
CA LEU A 258 -7.85 8.98 -13.92
C LEU A 258 -6.42 9.19 -13.43
N PRO A 259 -5.90 10.43 -13.48
CA PRO A 259 -6.60 11.64 -13.90
C PRO A 259 -6.61 11.88 -15.42
N SER A 260 -5.82 11.15 -16.23
CA SER A 260 -5.61 11.49 -17.63
C SER A 260 -6.68 10.96 -18.61
N GLY A 261 -7.53 10.03 -18.17
CA GLY A 261 -8.51 9.36 -19.03
C GLY A 261 -7.90 8.34 -20.01
N ASN A 262 -6.60 8.12 -19.92
CA ASN A 262 -5.85 7.24 -20.82
C ASN A 262 -4.79 6.49 -20.02
N LYS A 263 -4.31 5.37 -20.57
CA LYS A 263 -3.18 4.63 -20.02
C LYS A 263 -2.27 4.14 -21.13
N VAL A 264 -1.03 3.82 -20.79
CA VAL A 264 -0.10 3.13 -21.67
C VAL A 264 0.08 1.72 -21.12
N GLY A 265 -0.33 0.73 -21.90
CA GLY A 265 -0.18 -0.69 -21.58
C GLY A 265 0.93 -1.36 -22.39
N ASN A 266 1.04 -2.68 -22.26
CA ASN A 266 2.02 -3.52 -22.96
C ASN A 266 3.49 -3.14 -22.71
N ILE A 267 3.79 -2.63 -21.51
CA ILE A 267 5.16 -2.31 -21.08
C ILE A 267 5.84 -3.62 -20.60
N GLY A 268 6.62 -4.27 -21.46
CA GLY A 268 7.28 -5.57 -21.18
C GLY A 268 8.71 -5.65 -21.73
N GLN A 269 9.46 -6.70 -21.35
CA GLN A 269 10.88 -6.93 -21.74
C GLN A 269 11.06 -7.97 -22.88
N GLY A 270 9.98 -8.31 -23.61
CA GLY A 270 10.01 -9.33 -24.67
C GLY A 270 10.75 -8.94 -25.95
N GLN A 271 10.47 -9.63 -27.07
CA GLN A 271 11.11 -9.38 -28.38
C GLN A 271 10.99 -7.94 -28.91
N SER A 272 10.11 -7.12 -28.31
CA SER A 272 9.99 -5.70 -28.59
C SER A 272 9.90 -4.95 -27.27
N ALA A 273 10.98 -5.03 -26.48
CA ALA A 273 11.13 -4.36 -25.19
C ALA A 273 10.56 -2.94 -25.26
N ALA A 274 9.57 -2.68 -24.42
CA ALA A 274 8.73 -1.50 -24.50
C ALA A 274 9.13 -0.50 -23.43
N ALA A 275 9.19 0.77 -23.82
CA ALA A 275 9.48 1.88 -22.92
C ALA A 275 8.50 3.03 -23.15
N VAL A 276 8.23 3.76 -22.06
CA VAL A 276 7.50 5.02 -22.07
C VAL A 276 8.49 6.11 -21.64
N THR A 277 8.88 6.95 -22.59
CA THR A 277 9.93 7.97 -22.40
C THR A 277 9.32 9.36 -22.40
N PHE A 278 9.49 10.09 -21.31
CA PHE A 278 9.15 11.49 -21.21
C PHE A 278 10.40 12.32 -21.40
N SER A 279 10.38 13.18 -22.40
CA SER A 279 11.39 14.23 -22.59
C SER A 279 10.89 15.53 -21.98
N ASP A 280 11.81 16.47 -21.78
CA ASP A 280 11.51 17.82 -21.31
C ASP A 280 10.83 17.88 -19.92
N VAL A 281 11.27 16.99 -19.02
CA VAL A 281 10.76 16.93 -17.65
C VAL A 281 11.47 17.97 -16.78
N SER A 282 10.67 18.82 -16.12
CA SER A 282 11.15 19.92 -15.29
C SER A 282 11.38 19.53 -13.83
N ALA A 283 12.53 19.94 -13.29
CA ALA A 283 12.86 19.86 -11.86
C ALA A 283 13.57 21.14 -11.39
N SER A 284 13.17 21.67 -10.24
CA SER A 284 13.71 22.92 -9.69
C SER A 284 15.17 22.80 -9.20
N SER A 285 15.59 21.58 -8.85
CA SER A 285 16.93 21.29 -8.33
C SER A 285 17.39 19.89 -8.71
N ALA A 286 18.70 19.67 -8.70
CA ALA A 286 19.27 18.35 -8.99
C ALA A 286 19.09 17.35 -7.84
N GLY A 287 19.22 16.05 -8.15
CA GLY A 287 19.22 14.95 -7.19
C GLY A 287 17.90 14.20 -7.13
N THR A 288 17.60 13.65 -5.96
CA THR A 288 16.44 12.79 -5.76
C THR A 288 15.14 13.59 -5.66
N LYS A 289 14.11 13.13 -6.38
CA LYS A 289 12.76 13.71 -6.38
C LYS A 289 11.74 12.69 -5.95
N LEU A 290 10.63 13.19 -5.40
CA LEU A 290 9.46 12.37 -5.18
C LEU A 290 8.61 12.35 -6.45
N LEU A 291 8.27 11.16 -6.93
CA LEU A 291 7.33 10.97 -8.02
C LEU A 291 6.04 10.37 -7.49
N GLY A 292 4.92 11.01 -7.77
CA GLY A 292 3.58 10.42 -7.62
C GLY A 292 3.21 9.74 -8.93
N VAL A 293 3.43 8.43 -9.03
CA VAL A 293 3.18 7.66 -10.25
C VAL A 293 1.76 7.12 -10.23
N ASP A 294 0.95 7.53 -11.21
CA ASP A 294 -0.39 6.98 -11.43
C ASP A 294 -0.29 5.77 -12.35
N PHE A 295 -0.78 4.64 -11.86
CA PHE A 295 -0.61 3.35 -12.49
C PHE A 295 -1.88 2.51 -12.37
N ILE A 296 -1.98 1.48 -13.21
CA ILE A 296 -3.01 0.46 -13.09
C ILE A 296 -2.36 -0.91 -13.01
N ASN A 297 -2.69 -1.63 -11.96
CA ASN A 297 -2.32 -3.03 -11.75
C ASN A 297 -3.53 -3.78 -11.19
N TYR A 298 -4.10 -4.66 -12.00
CA TYR A 298 -5.14 -5.59 -11.58
C TYR A 298 -4.70 -7.05 -11.77
N ASP A 299 -3.39 -7.28 -11.70
CA ASP A 299 -2.80 -8.62 -11.78
C ASP A 299 -2.88 -9.31 -10.43
N VAL A 300 -4.10 -9.70 -10.08
CA VAL A 300 -4.36 -10.46 -8.85
C VAL A 300 -3.85 -11.88 -9.03
N ALA A 301 -2.92 -12.30 -8.18
CA ALA A 301 -2.30 -13.61 -8.14
C ALA A 301 -3.25 -14.71 -7.62
N LEU A 302 -4.39 -14.92 -8.29
CA LEU A 302 -5.38 -15.92 -7.88
C LEU A 302 -4.83 -17.34 -8.02
N ASP A 303 -4.21 -17.65 -9.16
CA ASP A 303 -3.70 -18.99 -9.48
C ASP A 303 -2.33 -19.27 -8.86
N THR A 304 -1.57 -18.23 -8.54
CA THR A 304 -0.21 -18.31 -7.99
C THR A 304 -0.15 -17.94 -6.51
N ALA A 305 -1.29 -17.79 -5.83
CA ALA A 305 -1.38 -17.39 -4.42
C ALA A 305 -0.57 -18.28 -3.48
N TRP A 306 -0.55 -19.60 -3.74
CA TRP A 306 0.20 -20.60 -2.97
C TRP A 306 1.63 -20.83 -3.47
N GLU A 307 2.03 -20.10 -4.52
CA GLU A 307 3.35 -20.07 -5.13
C GLU A 307 4.03 -18.71 -4.87
N LEU A 308 4.62 -18.08 -5.89
CA LEU A 308 5.37 -16.82 -5.76
C LEU A 308 4.55 -15.59 -6.13
N GLY A 309 3.24 -15.73 -6.34
CA GLY A 309 2.37 -14.60 -6.64
C GLY A 309 2.23 -13.65 -5.46
N ASP A 310 2.62 -12.40 -5.65
CA ASP A 310 2.73 -11.42 -4.56
C ASP A 310 1.82 -10.18 -4.71
N ASN A 311 0.94 -10.21 -5.72
CA ASN A 311 0.03 -9.13 -6.10
C ASN A 311 0.76 -7.81 -6.45
N THR A 312 1.99 -7.90 -6.95
CA THR A 312 2.71 -6.74 -7.48
C THR A 312 3.09 -6.91 -8.95
N ARG A 313 3.16 -5.77 -9.66
CA ARG A 313 3.93 -5.66 -10.90
C ARG A 313 5.12 -4.74 -10.67
N ASN A 314 6.19 -4.98 -11.41
CA ASN A 314 7.44 -4.27 -11.22
C ASN A 314 7.74 -3.36 -12.40
N MET A 315 8.16 -2.15 -12.10
CA MET A 315 8.54 -1.13 -13.09
C MET A 315 9.89 -0.57 -12.71
N THR A 316 10.73 -0.35 -13.72
CA THR A 316 11.99 0.35 -13.60
C THR A 316 11.80 1.79 -14.05
N ILE A 317 12.22 2.75 -13.23
CA ILE A 317 12.20 4.19 -13.55
C ILE A 317 13.64 4.68 -13.60
N ALA A 318 14.05 5.25 -14.73
CA ALA A 318 15.39 5.83 -14.93
C ALA A 318 15.27 7.32 -15.26
N VAL A 319 16.20 8.13 -14.74
CA VAL A 319 16.24 9.58 -15.00
C VAL A 319 17.65 9.96 -15.45
N ASN A 320 17.79 10.49 -16.66
CA ASN A 320 19.06 10.91 -17.28
C ASN A 320 20.19 9.86 -17.30
N GLN A 321 19.88 8.58 -17.06
CA GLN A 321 20.87 7.52 -16.91
C GLN A 321 20.34 6.21 -17.50
N SER A 322 21.25 5.31 -17.87
CA SER A 322 20.88 4.03 -18.50
C SER A 322 20.30 3.00 -17.54
N ASN A 323 20.60 3.10 -16.25
CA ASN A 323 20.16 2.14 -15.23
C ASN A 323 19.09 2.77 -14.33
N GLY A 324 17.87 2.24 -14.35
CA GLY A 324 16.81 2.71 -13.46
C GLY A 324 16.71 1.95 -12.14
N THR A 325 15.87 2.46 -11.26
CA THR A 325 15.51 1.84 -9.98
C THR A 325 14.21 1.05 -10.14
N ARG A 326 14.17 -0.16 -9.57
CA ARG A 326 12.97 -1.01 -9.54
C ARG A 326 12.01 -0.55 -8.44
N PHE A 327 10.72 -0.48 -8.78
CA PHE A 327 9.63 -0.29 -7.82
C PHE A 327 8.55 -1.38 -7.97
N ALA A 328 8.03 -1.86 -6.84
CA ALA A 328 6.99 -2.87 -6.77
C ALA A 328 5.61 -2.22 -6.54
N PHE A 329 4.79 -2.20 -7.59
CA PHE A 329 3.48 -1.59 -7.60
C PHE A 329 2.41 -2.58 -7.14
N PRO A 330 1.65 -2.29 -6.06
CA PRO A 330 0.60 -3.17 -5.53
C PRO A 330 -0.61 -3.21 -6.46
N ILE A 331 -1.73 -3.82 -6.06
CA ILE A 331 -3.00 -3.67 -6.80
C ILE A 331 -3.46 -2.21 -6.74
N SER A 332 -3.89 -1.65 -7.87
CA SER A 332 -4.29 -0.24 -7.98
C SER A 332 -5.76 0.01 -7.69
N GLY A 333 -6.62 -1.00 -7.90
CA GLY A 333 -8.07 -0.81 -7.97
C GLY A 333 -8.88 -2.08 -8.16
N GLY A 334 -10.16 -1.89 -8.55
CA GLY A 334 -11.14 -2.95 -8.74
C GLY A 334 -11.12 -3.64 -10.11
N ASP A 335 -10.38 -3.09 -11.08
CA ASP A 335 -10.25 -3.62 -12.45
C ASP A 335 -9.01 -3.05 -13.17
N TRP A 336 -8.83 -3.39 -14.45
CA TRP A 336 -7.77 -2.86 -15.32
C TRP A 336 -8.00 -1.40 -15.81
N TYR A 337 -8.88 -0.63 -15.17
CA TYR A 337 -9.19 0.76 -15.51
C TYR A 337 -9.22 1.69 -14.29
N ASP A 338 -9.15 1.16 -13.07
CA ASP A 338 -9.10 1.91 -11.83
C ASP A 338 -7.65 2.22 -11.42
N SER A 339 -7.30 3.51 -11.50
CA SER A 339 -5.98 4.02 -11.19
C SER A 339 -5.70 4.03 -9.69
N GLY A 340 -4.44 3.74 -9.37
CA GLY A 340 -3.83 3.94 -8.07
C GLY A 340 -2.63 4.87 -8.21
N ARG A 341 -2.20 5.47 -7.10
CA ARG A 341 -0.99 6.28 -7.05
C ARG A 341 0.01 5.67 -6.09
N LEU A 342 1.25 5.53 -6.52
CA LEU A 342 2.38 5.15 -5.66
C LEU A 342 3.41 6.28 -5.63
N TYR A 343 3.83 6.63 -4.43
CA TYR A 343 4.87 7.64 -4.20
C TYR A 343 6.24 6.96 -4.07
N VAL A 344 7.19 7.36 -4.91
CA VAL A 344 8.53 6.76 -4.97
C VAL A 344 9.60 7.84 -5.09
N TYR A 345 10.74 7.64 -4.42
CA TYR A 345 11.90 8.51 -4.58
C TYR A 345 12.75 8.01 -5.75
N VAL A 346 13.04 8.90 -6.71
CA VAL A 346 13.84 8.59 -7.91
C VAL A 346 14.97 9.60 -8.03
N ASP A 347 16.18 9.10 -8.18
CA ASP A 347 17.40 9.91 -8.30
C ASP A 347 17.78 10.15 -9.77
N GLY A 348 18.68 11.10 -10.01
CA GLY A 348 19.24 11.40 -11.34
C GLY A 348 18.72 12.68 -11.99
N PHE A 349 17.84 13.44 -11.34
CA PHE A 349 17.39 14.72 -11.88
C PHE A 349 18.50 15.76 -11.89
N THR A 350 18.49 16.62 -12.90
CA THR A 350 19.24 17.87 -12.99
C THR A 350 18.27 19.04 -12.88
N ALA A 351 18.76 20.21 -12.44
CA ALA A 351 17.95 21.41 -12.39
C ALA A 351 17.68 21.92 -13.82
N GLY A 352 16.43 22.24 -14.13
CA GLY A 352 15.99 22.72 -15.44
C GLY A 352 14.90 21.85 -16.05
N GLU A 353 14.68 22.03 -17.35
CA GLU A 353 13.54 21.45 -18.08
C GLU A 353 13.95 20.27 -18.97
N GLU A 354 15.22 19.84 -18.97
CA GLU A 354 15.76 18.89 -19.95
C GLU A 354 15.91 17.46 -19.40
N ASN A 355 15.18 17.09 -18.35
CA ASN A 355 15.29 15.72 -17.81
C ASN A 355 14.57 14.72 -18.72
N GLU A 356 15.21 13.58 -18.95
CA GLU A 356 14.57 12.41 -19.56
C GLU A 356 14.17 11.43 -18.46
N VAL A 357 12.89 11.05 -18.42
CA VAL A 357 12.36 10.03 -17.49
C VAL A 357 11.82 8.84 -18.28
N VAL A 358 12.36 7.66 -18.02
CA VAL A 358 12.05 6.44 -18.78
C VAL A 358 11.44 5.39 -17.86
N PHE A 359 10.26 4.90 -18.24
CA PHE A 359 9.56 3.81 -17.56
C PHE A 359 9.64 2.53 -18.40
N THR A 360 10.11 1.44 -17.78
CA THR A 360 10.23 0.11 -18.41
C THR A 360 9.77 -0.99 -17.45
N SER A 361 9.53 -2.20 -17.96
CA SER A 361 9.27 -3.37 -17.11
C SER A 361 10.55 -3.81 -16.39
N TYR A 362 10.42 -4.53 -15.28
CA TYR A 362 11.54 -5.16 -14.56
C TYR A 362 11.42 -6.68 -14.59
N GLY A 363 12.49 -7.36 -14.99
CA GLY A 363 12.57 -8.82 -14.99
C GLY A 363 12.98 -9.38 -16.35
N ASP A 364 12.38 -10.50 -16.73
CA ASP A 364 12.67 -11.22 -17.97
C ASP A 364 11.62 -10.95 -19.07
N ALA A 365 11.78 -11.61 -20.21
CA ALA A 365 10.95 -11.44 -21.41
C ALA A 365 9.44 -11.69 -21.22
N VAL A 366 9.00 -12.33 -20.11
CA VAL A 366 7.58 -12.58 -19.83
C VAL A 366 7.01 -11.68 -18.73
N THR A 367 7.83 -10.78 -18.17
CA THR A 367 7.39 -9.82 -17.14
C THR A 367 6.80 -8.54 -17.74
N TRP A 368 5.71 -8.09 -17.12
CA TRP A 368 5.00 -6.87 -17.50
C TRP A 368 5.02 -5.87 -16.34
N ALA A 369 5.24 -4.61 -16.68
CA ALA A 369 5.03 -3.49 -15.77
C ALA A 369 3.51 -3.29 -15.53
N PRO A 370 3.10 -2.56 -14.49
CA PRO A 370 1.76 -1.98 -14.46
C PRO A 370 1.55 -1.06 -15.66
N ASP A 371 0.30 -0.86 -16.05
CA ASP A 371 -0.01 0.16 -17.06
C ASP A 371 0.26 1.55 -16.46
N LEU A 372 0.79 2.47 -17.26
CA LEU A 372 1.16 3.81 -16.82
C LEU A 372 0.10 4.83 -17.25
N VAL A 373 -0.44 5.59 -16.30
CA VAL A 373 -1.41 6.66 -16.57
C VAL A 373 -0.69 8.00 -16.73
N GLY A 374 0.31 8.23 -15.88
CA GLY A 374 1.15 9.43 -15.85
C GLY A 374 1.88 9.54 -14.52
N PHE A 375 2.56 10.66 -14.31
CA PHE A 375 3.19 10.94 -13.02
C PHE A 375 3.29 12.44 -12.75
N GLU A 376 3.46 12.77 -11.47
CA GLU A 376 3.80 14.11 -11.01
C GLU A 376 5.16 14.10 -10.34
N ILE A 377 5.88 15.21 -10.47
CA ILE A 377 7.07 15.49 -9.66
C ILE A 377 6.65 16.33 -8.48
N TYR A 378 7.16 15.95 -7.31
CA TYR A 378 7.01 16.69 -6.08
C TYR A 378 8.35 17.18 -5.58
N GLU A 379 8.37 18.43 -5.17
CA GLU A 379 9.53 19.09 -4.60
C GLU A 379 9.16 19.82 -3.31
N VAL A 380 10.13 19.94 -2.41
CA VAL A 380 9.96 20.68 -1.17
C VAL A 380 10.18 22.16 -1.47
N ASN A 381 9.15 22.97 -1.20
CA ASN A 381 9.22 24.43 -1.27
C ASN A 381 10.03 25.06 -0.14
#